data_AF-A0A962UI14-F1
#
_entry.id   AF-A0A962UI14-F1
#
_cell.length_a   1.000
_cell.length_b   1.000
_cell.length_c   1.000
_cell.angle_alpha   90.00
_cell.angle_beta   90.00
_cell.angle_gamma   90.00
#
_symmetry.space_group_name_H-M   'P 1'
#
loop_
_entity.id
_entity.type
_entity.pdbx_description
1 polymer ?
#
loop_
_entity_poly.entity_id
_entity_poly.type
_entity_poly.pdbx_seq_one_letter_code
_entity_poly.pdbx_strand_id
1 'polypeptide(L)'
;MKIVLQIKLLPDETQHTALQDTMHVFNAACNFIAEVAFREQCASKFALQKLVYDAVRKQFGLSAQLTIRAIAKVVEAYKRDKSKQCFFKSTGAVVYDQRILSFKGLEAASILTLQGRLTVAMQMGDYPRVQFGRGHGQADLVRIDGVFYLLVVIETP
;
A
#
# COMPACT_ATOMS: atom_id res chain seq x y z
N MET A 1 8.21 -4.51 21.37
CA MET A 1 8.78 -5.12 20.12
C MET A 1 7.86 -4.82 18.92
N LYS A 2 8.35 -4.83 17.66
CA LYS A 2 7.47 -4.77 16.47
C LYS A 2 7.23 -6.17 15.92
N ILE A 3 5.97 -6.49 15.65
CA ILE A 3 5.59 -7.75 15.01
C ILE A 3 4.65 -7.49 13.84
N VAL A 4 4.65 -8.41 12.88
CA VAL A 4 3.82 -8.34 11.68
C VAL A 4 2.74 -9.40 11.78
N LEU A 5 1.48 -8.95 11.76
CA LEU A 5 0.33 -9.84 11.64
C LEU A 5 -0.01 -10.03 10.17
N GLN A 6 -0.03 -11.27 9.71
CA GLN A 6 -0.53 -11.62 8.39
C GLN A 6 -2.03 -11.97 8.49
N ILE A 7 -2.87 -11.13 7.89
CA ILE A 7 -4.33 -11.28 7.90
C ILE A 7 -4.76 -11.66 6.49
N LYS A 8 -5.47 -12.79 6.34
CA LYS A 8 -6.01 -13.20 5.04
C LYS A 8 -7.26 -12.39 4.72
N LEU A 9 -7.36 -11.88 3.49
CA LEU A 9 -8.59 -11.26 2.98
C LEU A 9 -9.41 -12.30 2.21
N LEU A 10 -10.73 -12.16 2.30
CA LEU A 10 -11.73 -13.00 1.62
C LEU A 10 -12.61 -12.12 0.70
N PRO A 11 -12.04 -11.52 -0.36
CA PRO A 11 -12.81 -10.72 -1.30
C PRO A 11 -13.73 -11.59 -2.16
N ASP A 12 -14.90 -11.05 -2.50
CA ASP A 12 -15.68 -11.54 -3.64
C ASP A 12 -14.96 -11.21 -4.97
N GLU A 13 -15.49 -11.69 -6.10
CA GLU A 13 -14.87 -11.50 -7.42
C GLU A 13 -14.70 -10.02 -7.79
N THR A 14 -15.68 -9.16 -7.45
CA THR A 14 -15.64 -7.73 -7.76
C THR A 14 -14.58 -7.03 -6.91
N GLN A 15 -14.53 -7.35 -5.62
CA GLN A 15 -13.54 -6.84 -4.69
C GLN A 15 -12.14 -7.31 -5.07
N HIS A 16 -11.98 -8.55 -5.52
CA HIS A 16 -10.69 -9.11 -5.94
C HIS A 16 -10.12 -8.35 -7.12
N THR A 17 -10.93 -8.13 -8.16
CA THR A 17 -10.57 -7.32 -9.32
C THR A 17 -10.19 -5.90 -8.91
N ALA A 18 -11.01 -5.24 -8.08
CA ALA A 18 -10.73 -3.88 -7.63
C ALA A 18 -9.41 -3.74 -6.84
N LEU A 19 -9.10 -4.71 -5.96
CA LEU A 19 -7.81 -4.76 -5.26
C LEU A 19 -6.65 -5.00 -6.22
N GLN A 20 -6.83 -5.87 -7.21
CA GLN A 20 -5.81 -6.20 -8.20
C GLN A 20 -5.52 -5.00 -9.12
N ASP A 21 -6.55 -4.33 -9.64
CA ASP A 21 -6.41 -3.14 -10.47
C ASP A 21 -5.73 -2.01 -9.69
N THR A 22 -6.16 -1.79 -8.44
CA THR A 22 -5.52 -0.80 -7.57
C THR A 22 -4.04 -1.12 -7.37
N MET A 23 -3.69 -2.39 -7.15
CA MET A 23 -2.30 -2.83 -7.00
C MET A 23 -1.49 -2.58 -8.28
N HIS A 24 -2.01 -2.94 -9.45
CA HIS A 24 -1.33 -2.71 -10.72
C HIS A 24 -1.10 -1.22 -10.99
N VAL A 25 -2.13 -0.39 -10.84
CA VAL A 25 -2.04 1.06 -11.08
C VAL A 25 -1.14 1.74 -10.07
N PHE A 26 -1.20 1.35 -8.79
CA PHE A 26 -0.31 1.89 -7.76
C PHE A 26 1.16 1.61 -8.08
N ASN A 27 1.51 0.40 -8.48
CA ASN A 27 2.90 0.07 -8.83
C ASN A 27 3.33 0.70 -10.17
N ALA A 28 2.42 0.87 -11.14
CA ALA A 28 2.70 1.65 -12.35
C ALA A 28 3.01 3.12 -12.02
N ALA A 29 2.25 3.72 -11.10
CA ALA A 29 2.54 5.07 -10.59
C ALA A 29 3.89 5.11 -9.87
N CYS A 30 4.23 4.10 -9.05
CA CYS A 30 5.55 4.00 -8.42
C CYS A 30 6.68 3.96 -9.46
N ASN A 31 6.52 3.23 -10.57
CA ASN A 31 7.52 3.18 -11.63
C ASN A 31 7.70 4.53 -12.34
N PHE A 32 6.60 5.23 -12.65
CA PHE A 32 6.67 6.59 -13.20
C PHE A 32 7.38 7.55 -12.24
N ILE A 33 7.00 7.53 -10.95
CA ILE A 33 7.66 8.35 -9.92
C ILE A 33 9.13 7.98 -9.81
N ALA A 34 9.48 6.70 -9.91
CA ALA A 34 10.85 6.22 -9.81
C ALA A 34 11.74 6.66 -10.97
N GLU A 35 11.19 6.73 -12.17
CA GLU A 35 11.88 7.30 -13.34
C GLU A 35 12.19 8.78 -13.12
N VAL A 36 11.21 9.56 -12.69
CA VAL A 36 11.41 10.99 -12.37
C VAL A 36 12.41 11.16 -11.23
N ALA A 37 12.29 10.38 -10.16
CA ALA A 37 13.22 10.44 -9.03
C ALA A 37 14.67 10.13 -9.44
N PHE A 38 14.87 9.17 -10.35
CA PHE A 38 16.19 8.83 -10.86
C PHE A 38 16.74 9.93 -11.77
N ARG A 39 15.94 10.43 -12.71
CA ARG A 39 16.35 11.51 -13.62
C ARG A 39 16.76 12.78 -12.88
N GLU A 40 15.97 13.16 -11.88
CA GLU A 40 16.21 14.38 -11.09
C GLU A 40 17.16 14.14 -9.89
N GLN A 41 17.67 12.91 -9.72
CA GLN A 41 18.50 12.48 -8.58
C GLN A 41 17.89 12.90 -7.22
N CYS A 42 16.57 12.76 -7.08
CA CYS A 42 15.81 13.28 -5.97
C CYS A 42 15.24 12.17 -5.08
N ALA A 43 15.70 12.14 -3.82
CA ALA A 43 15.15 11.25 -2.78
C ALA A 43 14.44 12.02 -1.65
N SER A 44 14.15 13.31 -1.86
CA SER A 44 13.39 14.11 -0.89
C SER A 44 11.91 13.98 -1.19
N LYS A 45 11.13 13.50 -0.21
CA LYS A 45 9.67 13.38 -0.36
C LYS A 45 9.01 14.69 -0.76
N PHE A 46 9.39 15.79 -0.11
CA PHE A 46 8.78 17.10 -0.38
C PHE A 46 9.11 17.61 -1.78
N ALA A 47 10.37 17.50 -2.20
CA ALA A 47 10.80 17.93 -3.53
C ALA A 47 10.15 17.05 -4.62
N LEU A 48 10.21 15.72 -4.45
CA LEU A 48 9.62 14.79 -5.41
C LEU A 48 8.11 14.95 -5.52
N GLN A 49 7.42 15.18 -4.40
CA GLN A 49 5.97 15.42 -4.41
C GLN A 49 5.61 16.65 -5.26
N LYS A 50 6.36 17.75 -5.16
CA LYS A 50 6.11 18.94 -6.01
C LYS A 50 6.25 18.64 -7.51
N LEU A 51 7.15 17.72 -7.87
CA LEU A 51 7.42 17.36 -9.26
C LEU A 51 6.36 16.42 -9.85
N VAL A 52 5.86 15.46 -9.04
CA VAL A 52 5.08 14.33 -9.59
C VAL A 52 3.62 14.31 -9.16
N TYR A 53 3.22 15.03 -8.10
CA TYR A 53 1.89 14.84 -7.48
C TYR A 53 0.74 15.04 -8.46
N ASP A 54 0.68 16.17 -9.16
CA ASP A 54 -0.42 16.47 -10.07
C ASP A 54 -0.43 15.55 -11.29
N ALA A 55 0.75 15.25 -11.84
CA ALA A 55 0.90 14.30 -12.95
C ALA A 55 0.40 12.90 -12.54
N VAL A 56 0.80 12.42 -11.37
CA VAL A 56 0.38 11.11 -10.86
C VAL A 56 -1.12 11.05 -10.61
N ARG A 57 -1.68 12.09 -9.96
CA ARG A 57 -3.13 12.20 -9.70
C ARG A 57 -3.93 12.14 -11.00
N LYS A 58 -3.49 12.87 -12.03
CA LYS A 58 -4.17 12.97 -13.31
C LYS A 58 -4.03 11.71 -14.18
N GLN A 59 -2.82 11.15 -14.25
CA GLN A 59 -2.51 10.03 -15.14
C GLN A 59 -3.01 8.69 -14.59
N PHE A 60 -2.90 8.46 -13.28
CA PHE A 60 -3.21 7.16 -12.68
C PHE A 60 -4.53 7.14 -11.90
N GLY A 61 -5.17 8.29 -11.70
CA GLY A 61 -6.44 8.37 -10.95
C GLY A 61 -6.33 8.00 -9.46
N LEU A 62 -5.12 7.74 -8.94
CA LEU A 62 -4.89 7.41 -7.54
C LEU A 62 -5.43 8.50 -6.64
N SER A 63 -6.12 8.18 -5.54
CA SER A 63 -6.52 9.17 -4.53
C SER A 63 -5.34 10.01 -4.02
N ALA A 64 -5.62 11.15 -3.39
CA ALA A 64 -4.57 11.99 -2.79
C ALA A 64 -3.67 11.17 -1.85
N GLN A 65 -4.27 10.35 -0.97
CA GLN A 65 -3.49 9.55 -0.02
C GLN A 65 -2.73 8.39 -0.68
N LEU A 66 -3.32 7.69 -1.65
CA LEU A 66 -2.58 6.67 -2.41
C LEU A 66 -1.40 7.28 -3.17
N THR A 67 -1.56 8.48 -3.71
CA THR A 67 -0.47 9.22 -4.36
C THR A 67 0.67 9.51 -3.38
N ILE A 68 0.35 10.00 -2.18
CA ILE A 68 1.36 10.27 -1.13
C ILE A 68 2.05 8.96 -0.69
N ARG A 69 1.33 7.85 -0.60
CA ARG A 69 1.92 6.53 -0.29
C ARG A 69 2.84 6.02 -1.40
N ALA A 70 2.46 6.18 -2.67
CA ALA A 70 3.29 5.81 -3.81
C ALA A 70 4.61 6.61 -3.82
N ILE A 71 4.54 7.93 -3.61
CA ILE A 71 5.73 8.79 -3.50
C ILE A 71 6.61 8.34 -2.33
N ALA A 72 6.01 8.10 -1.15
CA ALA A 72 6.76 7.66 0.02
C ALA A 72 7.47 6.33 -0.23
N LYS A 73 6.79 5.34 -0.83
CA LYS A 73 7.38 4.03 -1.17
C LYS A 73 8.61 4.17 -2.07
N VAL A 74 8.55 5.04 -3.08
CA VAL A 74 9.68 5.28 -4.00
C VAL A 74 10.82 5.99 -3.28
N VAL A 75 10.52 7.00 -2.45
CA VAL A 75 11.52 7.71 -1.64
C VAL A 75 12.27 6.75 -0.72
N GLU A 76 11.58 5.84 -0.03
CA GLU A 76 12.24 4.84 0.83
C GLU A 76 13.13 3.89 0.02
N ALA A 77 12.72 3.50 -1.19
CA ALA A 77 13.57 2.70 -2.07
C ALA A 77 14.87 3.43 -2.45
N TYR A 78 14.79 4.71 -2.82
CA TYR A 78 15.96 5.52 -3.17
C TYR A 78 16.79 5.97 -1.96
N LYS A 79 16.24 5.99 -0.75
CA LYS A 79 17.05 6.20 0.46
C LYS A 79 18.05 5.06 0.67
N ARG A 80 17.72 3.84 0.23
CA ARG A 80 18.59 2.66 0.33
C ARG A 80 19.71 2.68 -0.70
N ASP A 81 19.39 2.98 -1.97
CA ASP A 81 20.38 3.06 -3.05
C ASP A 81 19.90 4.04 -4.13
N LYS A 82 20.71 5.06 -4.43
CA LYS A 82 20.43 6.09 -5.44
C LYS A 82 21.12 5.83 -6.78
N SER A 83 22.07 4.90 -6.82
CA SER A 83 22.91 4.66 -7.99
C SER A 83 22.18 3.92 -9.11
N LYS A 84 21.04 3.29 -8.79
CA LYS A 84 20.27 2.46 -9.72
C LYS A 84 18.81 2.86 -9.71
N GLN A 85 18.21 2.94 -10.89
CA GLN A 85 16.76 3.12 -10.99
C GLN A 85 16.06 1.90 -10.40
N CYS A 86 15.14 2.14 -9.46
CA CYS A 86 14.32 1.08 -8.89
C CYS A 86 13.13 0.75 -9.81
N PHE A 87 12.69 -0.51 -9.77
CA PHE A 87 11.51 -0.99 -10.49
C PHE A 87 10.60 -1.78 -9.55
N PHE A 88 9.31 -1.51 -9.63
CA PHE A 88 8.26 -2.12 -8.84
C PHE A 88 7.46 -3.07 -9.73
N LYS A 89 7.38 -4.34 -9.32
CA LYS A 89 6.52 -5.34 -9.98
C LYS A 89 5.06 -4.87 -9.94
N SER A 90 4.28 -5.22 -10.97
CA SER A 90 2.85 -4.88 -11.04
C SER A 90 2.08 -5.37 -9.81
N THR A 91 2.41 -6.55 -9.29
CA THR A 91 1.83 -7.14 -8.07
C THR A 91 2.62 -6.84 -6.79
N GLY A 92 3.49 -5.82 -6.81
CA GLY A 92 4.23 -5.41 -5.63
C GLY A 92 3.31 -4.90 -4.51
N ALA A 93 3.76 -5.00 -3.27
CA ALA A 93 2.98 -4.60 -2.10
C ALA A 93 2.45 -3.16 -2.20
N VAL A 94 1.18 -2.93 -1.85
CA VAL A 94 0.62 -1.57 -1.75
C VAL A 94 0.61 -1.14 -0.30
N VAL A 95 1.24 0.00 -0.02
CA VAL A 95 1.37 0.51 1.35
C VAL A 95 0.12 1.31 1.72
N TYR A 96 -0.58 0.88 2.75
CA TYR A 96 -1.73 1.55 3.32
C TYR A 96 -1.41 2.19 4.68
N ASP A 97 -2.07 3.31 4.97
CA ASP A 97 -2.09 3.94 6.30
C ASP A 97 -3.53 4.07 6.81
N GLN A 98 -3.69 4.49 8.07
CA GLN A 98 -4.98 4.59 8.75
C GLN A 98 -6.02 5.48 8.04
N ARG A 99 -5.61 6.38 7.13
CA ARG A 99 -6.55 7.23 6.37
C ARG A 99 -7.21 6.48 5.22
N ILE A 100 -6.58 5.42 4.72
CA ILE A 100 -7.00 4.65 3.55
C ILE A 100 -7.21 3.16 3.84
N LEU A 101 -6.94 2.74 5.07
CA LEU A 101 -7.22 1.42 5.61
C LEU A 101 -7.75 1.58 7.03
N SER A 102 -8.88 0.95 7.33
CA SER A 102 -9.39 0.83 8.70
C SER A 102 -9.97 -0.56 8.92
N PHE A 103 -10.10 -0.98 10.16
CA PHE A 103 -10.61 -2.30 10.50
C PHE A 103 -11.99 -2.21 11.16
N LYS A 104 -12.88 -3.13 10.79
CA LYS A 104 -14.23 -3.27 11.34
C LYS A 104 -14.24 -4.49 12.25
N GLY A 105 -13.71 -4.33 13.46
CA GLY A 105 -13.49 -5.43 14.39
C GLY A 105 -12.51 -6.47 13.85
N LEU A 106 -12.77 -7.74 14.13
CA LEU A 106 -11.96 -8.88 13.66
C LEU A 106 -12.47 -9.49 12.35
N GLU A 107 -13.55 -8.96 11.79
CA GLU A 107 -14.30 -9.60 10.70
C GLU A 107 -14.03 -8.98 9.33
N ALA A 108 -13.70 -7.70 9.25
CA ALA A 108 -13.47 -7.04 7.95
C ALA A 108 -12.47 -5.89 8.00
N ALA A 109 -11.86 -5.61 6.85
CA ALA A 109 -11.05 -4.43 6.58
C ALA A 109 -11.75 -3.51 5.58
N SER A 110 -11.72 -2.21 5.83
CA SER A 110 -12.21 -1.15 4.96
C SER A 110 -11.02 -0.53 4.22
N ILE A 111 -10.92 -0.81 2.92
CA ILE A 111 -9.72 -0.54 2.10
C ILE A 111 -10.09 0.42 0.97
N LEU A 112 -9.35 1.52 0.83
CA LEU A 112 -9.50 2.41 -0.32
C LEU A 112 -8.90 1.79 -1.59
N THR A 113 -9.68 1.77 -2.65
CA THR A 113 -9.31 1.31 -3.99
C THR A 113 -9.52 2.43 -5.01
N LEU A 114 -9.20 2.18 -6.28
CA LEU A 114 -9.54 3.08 -7.39
C LEU A 114 -11.06 3.26 -7.52
N GLN A 115 -11.84 2.24 -7.22
CA GLN A 115 -13.30 2.21 -7.30
C GLN A 115 -13.99 2.75 -6.04
N GLY A 116 -13.22 3.31 -5.10
CA GLY A 116 -13.72 3.76 -3.79
C GLY A 116 -13.38 2.80 -2.67
N ARG A 117 -14.07 2.94 -1.53
CA ARG A 117 -13.74 2.20 -0.31
C ARG A 117 -14.54 0.90 -0.25
N LEU A 118 -13.83 -0.23 -0.22
CA LEU A 118 -14.42 -1.57 -0.13
C LEU A 118 -14.35 -2.09 1.30
N THR A 119 -15.38 -2.80 1.74
CA THR A 119 -15.33 -3.58 2.99
C THR A 119 -15.12 -5.03 2.63
N VAL A 120 -13.94 -5.56 2.93
CA VAL A 120 -13.50 -6.90 2.55
C VAL A 120 -13.46 -7.76 3.81
N ALA A 121 -14.11 -8.92 3.79
CA ALA A 121 -14.07 -9.86 4.88
C ALA A 121 -12.63 -10.33 5.13
N MET A 122 -12.30 -10.63 6.38
CA MET A 122 -10.97 -11.07 6.76
C MET A 122 -11.01 -12.29 7.67
N GLN A 123 -9.96 -13.09 7.58
CA GLN A 123 -9.76 -14.27 8.40
C GLN A 123 -8.44 -14.15 9.15
N MET A 124 -8.53 -14.22 10.47
CA MET A 124 -7.39 -14.24 11.39
C MET A 124 -7.34 -15.57 12.13
N GLY A 125 -6.15 -16.16 12.23
CA GLY A 125 -5.89 -17.25 13.17
C GLY A 125 -5.91 -16.76 14.62
N ASP A 126 -5.80 -17.68 15.57
CA ASP A 126 -5.96 -17.38 17.00
C ASP A 126 -4.88 -16.42 17.55
N TYR A 127 -3.63 -16.58 17.10
CA TYR A 127 -2.51 -15.77 17.57
C TYR A 127 -2.62 -14.29 17.15
N PRO A 128 -2.91 -13.93 15.87
CA PRO A 128 -3.18 -12.55 15.49
C PRO A 128 -4.36 -11.90 16.24
N ARG A 129 -5.43 -12.64 16.56
CA ARG A 129 -6.64 -12.10 17.21
C ARG A 129 -6.33 -11.47 18.58
N VAL A 130 -5.46 -12.10 19.37
CA VAL A 130 -5.09 -11.63 20.72
C VAL A 130 -4.31 -10.30 20.66
N GLN A 131 -3.52 -10.09 19.61
CA GLN A 131 -2.62 -8.95 19.50
C GLN A 131 -3.23 -7.79 18.70
N PHE A 132 -4.32 -8.04 17.97
CA PHE A 132 -4.97 -7.07 17.10
C PHE A 132 -5.57 -5.88 17.85
N GLY A 133 -6.00 -6.00 19.11
CA GLY A 133 -6.54 -4.86 19.87
C GLY A 133 -5.56 -3.71 20.15
N ARG A 134 -4.30 -3.81 19.71
CA ARG A 134 -3.22 -2.83 19.93
C ARG A 134 -3.07 -1.97 18.67
N GLY A 135 -3.05 -0.65 18.85
CA GLY A 135 -3.10 0.35 17.77
C GLY A 135 -2.34 -0.03 16.50
N HIS A 136 -3.02 0.05 15.36
CA HIS A 136 -2.51 -0.42 14.08
C HIS A 136 -1.70 0.66 13.36
N GLY A 137 -0.48 0.35 12.93
CA GLY A 137 0.33 1.24 12.13
C GLY A 137 -0.06 1.26 10.65
N GLN A 138 0.97 1.35 9.79
CA GLN A 138 0.83 1.07 8.37
C GLN A 138 0.64 -0.43 8.13
N ALA A 139 0.01 -0.78 7.02
CA ALA A 139 -0.09 -2.16 6.58
C ALA A 139 0.21 -2.28 5.10
N ASP A 140 0.79 -3.40 4.69
CA ASP A 140 1.05 -3.70 3.30
C ASP A 140 0.01 -4.70 2.78
N LEU A 141 -0.70 -4.32 1.72
CA LEU A 141 -1.52 -5.24 0.94
C LEU A 141 -0.61 -6.02 -0.01
N VAL A 142 -0.55 -7.34 0.15
CA VAL A 142 0.25 -8.25 -0.67
C VAL A 142 -0.63 -9.29 -1.34
N ARG A 143 -0.16 -9.82 -2.48
CA ARG A 143 -0.81 -10.91 -3.21
C ARG A 143 0.16 -12.08 -3.34
N ILE A 144 -0.21 -13.23 -2.79
CA ILE A 144 0.58 -14.46 -2.81
C ILE A 144 -0.30 -15.56 -3.40
N ASP A 145 0.13 -16.17 -4.51
CA ASP A 145 -0.60 -17.24 -5.20
C ASP A 145 -2.09 -16.93 -5.46
N GLY A 146 -2.37 -15.69 -5.84
CA GLY A 146 -3.74 -15.23 -6.12
C GLY A 146 -4.54 -14.75 -4.90
N VAL A 147 -4.05 -15.01 -3.68
CA VAL A 147 -4.71 -14.64 -2.43
C VAL A 147 -4.16 -13.33 -1.87
N PHE A 148 -5.05 -12.46 -1.40
CA PHE A 148 -4.67 -11.20 -0.77
C PHE A 148 -4.48 -11.33 0.75
N TYR A 149 -3.45 -10.65 1.25
CA TYR A 149 -3.18 -10.53 2.68
C TYR A 149 -2.87 -9.08 3.05
N LEU A 150 -3.22 -8.69 4.28
CA LEU A 150 -2.70 -7.49 4.92
C LEU A 150 -1.59 -7.89 5.88
N LEU A 151 -0.39 -7.32 5.68
CA LEU A 151 0.72 -7.41 6.61
C LEU A 151 0.68 -6.18 7.51
N VAL A 152 0.08 -6.33 8.69
CA VAL A 152 -0.14 -5.22 9.63
C VAL A 152 0.99 -5.18 10.64
N VAL A 153 1.69 -4.04 10.70
CA VAL A 153 2.70 -3.81 11.74
C VAL A 153 1.99 -3.36 13.00
N ILE A 154 2.21 -4.09 14.09
CA ILE A 154 1.74 -3.72 15.42
C ILE A 154 2.92 -3.56 16.39
N GLU A 155 2.77 -2.63 17.33
CA GLU A 155 3.72 -2.42 18.40
C GLU A 155 3.25 -3.20 19.64
N THR A 156 4.11 -4.09 20.13
CA THR A 156 3.96 -4.70 21.44
C THR A 156 4.80 -3.90 22.45
N PRO A 157 4.41 -3.89 23.73
CA PRO A 157 5.34 -3.62 24.82
C PRO A 157 6.63 -4.44 24.66
#